data_AF-A0A1V3XW32-F1
#
_entry.id   AF-A0A1V3XW32-F1
#
_cell.length_a   1.000
_cell.length_b   1.000
_cell.length_c   1.000
_cell.angle_alpha   90.00
_cell.angle_beta   90.00
_cell.angle_gamma   90.00
#
_symmetry.space_group_name_H-M   'P 1'
#
loop_
_entity.id
_entity.type
_entity.pdbx_description
1 polymer ?
#
loop_
_entity_poly.entity_id
_entity_poly.type
_entity_poly.pdbx_seq_one_letter_code
_entity_poly.pdbx_strand_id
1 'polypeptide(L)'
;MNHLAAIGVDHVFGVDGANIEDLYDAAHFHPSLCAILAKHEFSAAAMADGYSRSGCGLGVVAATSGGGALNLVAGLGEALASRVPVLALVGQSATALDGRGAFQDTSGRNGSLDAEAVFSAVSLSCQRVLAPAEIASALPRAIAAARTGGPAVLLLPKDIQQGCVEIEERKGSPGEVRPIGNPHPITRILRRANGPVTMIVGEQVARDDCRPELEQLRAVLRARVATVPEAKDVTGIPGLGSSSALGVTGVMGHPNVADAVAGSAVCLVVGTRLPVTARAGLEEALAAVRTVSIGSAPPYLPCTHVHTDDLRGSLRILTQALSGSGRPTGLRVPDMVQRTELRPRPGRVRACGTAMPWPCSTMRCPTAPTSWSTPATPGRPRSTTWVPAGAAGSLSRSAWAAWATASGPASEWPWAAPTVDGLRGAPW
;
A
#
# COMPACT_ATOMS: atom_id res chain seq x y z
N MET A 1 -20.52 6.80 -4.88
CA MET A 1 -19.78 7.99 -4.42
C MET A 1 -20.20 8.46 -3.02
N ASN A 2 -21.48 8.72 -2.76
CA ASN A 2 -21.96 9.15 -1.42
C ASN A 2 -21.43 8.29 -0.25
N HIS A 3 -21.44 6.97 -0.38
CA HIS A 3 -20.90 6.07 0.65
C HIS A 3 -19.40 6.27 0.90
N LEU A 4 -18.60 6.45 -0.16
CA LEU A 4 -17.15 6.69 -0.04
C LEU A 4 -16.90 8.01 0.69
N ALA A 5 -17.60 9.08 0.30
CA ALA A 5 -17.52 10.35 0.99
C ALA A 5 -17.92 10.26 2.48
N ALA A 6 -19.00 9.51 2.77
CA ALA A 6 -19.48 9.33 4.15
C ALA A 6 -18.48 8.62 5.06
N ILE A 7 -17.60 7.76 4.52
CA ILE A 7 -16.53 7.08 5.27
C ILE A 7 -15.20 7.85 5.27
N GLY A 8 -15.20 9.09 4.77
CA GLY A 8 -14.05 9.99 4.78
C GLY A 8 -13.11 9.85 3.58
N VAL A 9 -13.50 9.14 2.52
CA VAL A 9 -12.77 9.25 1.24
C VAL A 9 -13.06 10.61 0.63
N ASP A 10 -12.00 11.30 0.24
CA ASP A 10 -12.04 12.64 -0.35
C ASP A 10 -11.34 12.71 -1.71
N HIS A 11 -10.58 11.68 -2.11
CA HIS A 11 -9.88 11.60 -3.39
C HIS A 11 -10.13 10.27 -4.11
N VAL A 12 -10.32 10.34 -5.43
CA VAL A 12 -10.37 9.18 -6.33
C VAL A 12 -9.35 9.41 -7.44
N PHE A 13 -8.37 8.52 -7.58
CA PHE A 13 -7.31 8.62 -8.58
C PHE A 13 -7.63 7.78 -9.80
N GLY A 14 -7.27 8.20 -11.01
CA GLY A 14 -7.42 7.30 -12.15
C GLY A 14 -7.29 7.91 -13.53
N VAL A 15 -7.57 7.09 -14.52
CA VAL A 15 -7.75 7.52 -15.92
C VAL A 15 -9.18 7.17 -16.33
N ASP A 16 -9.86 8.15 -16.93
CA ASP A 16 -11.23 8.00 -17.39
C ASP A 16 -11.32 7.19 -18.70
N GLY A 17 -12.50 6.66 -19.01
CA GLY A 17 -12.79 5.97 -20.26
C GLY A 17 -14.24 5.48 -20.33
N ALA A 18 -14.68 5.10 -21.54
CA ALA A 18 -16.09 4.87 -21.86
C ALA A 18 -16.84 3.92 -20.91
N ASN A 19 -16.18 2.91 -20.34
CA ASN A 19 -16.81 1.93 -19.47
C ASN A 19 -16.77 2.31 -17.97
N ILE A 20 -16.18 3.45 -17.59
CA ILE A 20 -16.16 3.97 -16.21
C ILE A 20 -16.63 5.44 -16.09
N GLU A 21 -16.92 6.10 -17.22
CA GLU A 21 -17.24 7.54 -17.28
C GLU A 21 -18.39 7.95 -16.35
N ASP A 22 -19.43 7.13 -16.19
CA ASP A 22 -20.57 7.43 -15.33
C ASP A 22 -20.13 7.56 -13.84
N LEU A 23 -19.14 6.77 -13.43
CA LEU A 23 -18.54 6.85 -12.10
C LEU A 23 -17.63 8.08 -11.95
N TYR A 24 -16.90 8.46 -13.00
CA TYR A 24 -16.09 9.69 -13.04
C TYR A 24 -16.95 10.93 -12.96
N ASP A 25 -18.04 11.00 -13.72
CA ASP A 25 -19.01 12.09 -13.65
C ASP A 25 -19.58 12.20 -12.23
N ALA A 26 -19.99 11.07 -11.65
CA ALA A 26 -20.48 11.04 -10.28
C ALA A 26 -19.44 11.51 -9.25
N ALA A 27 -18.14 11.22 -9.46
CA ALA A 27 -17.07 11.70 -8.59
C ALA A 27 -16.77 13.20 -8.82
N HIS A 28 -16.79 13.66 -10.07
CA HIS A 28 -16.52 15.04 -10.46
C HIS A 28 -17.56 16.02 -9.91
N PHE A 29 -18.82 15.65 -9.93
CA PHE A 29 -19.92 16.49 -9.43
C PHE A 29 -20.18 16.36 -7.92
N HIS A 30 -19.50 15.44 -7.22
CA HIS A 30 -19.72 15.23 -5.79
C HIS A 30 -18.94 16.26 -4.95
N PRO A 31 -19.59 17.05 -4.08
CA PRO A 31 -18.97 18.22 -3.44
C PRO A 31 -17.85 17.89 -2.44
N SER A 32 -17.81 16.66 -1.93
CA SER A 32 -16.80 16.19 -0.96
C SER A 32 -15.74 15.26 -1.55
N LEU A 33 -15.75 15.04 -2.87
CA LEU A 33 -14.76 14.19 -3.55
C LEU A 33 -13.99 15.00 -4.58
N CYS A 34 -12.71 14.69 -4.73
CA CYS A 34 -11.85 15.21 -5.75
C CYS A 34 -11.40 14.07 -6.67
N ALA A 35 -11.89 14.08 -7.91
CA ALA A 35 -11.41 13.18 -8.96
C ALA A 35 -10.06 13.68 -9.51
N ILE A 36 -9.00 12.91 -9.29
CA ILE A 36 -7.64 13.22 -9.73
C ILE A 36 -7.33 12.42 -10.99
N LEU A 37 -7.29 13.12 -12.12
CA LEU A 37 -6.91 12.55 -13.41
C LEU A 37 -5.39 12.33 -13.48
N ALA A 38 -4.98 11.07 -13.52
CA ALA A 38 -3.61 10.65 -13.82
C ALA A 38 -3.37 10.59 -15.34
N LYS A 39 -2.10 10.43 -15.73
CA LYS A 39 -1.71 10.21 -17.14
C LYS A 39 -1.57 8.74 -17.51
N HIS A 40 -1.63 7.84 -16.53
CA HIS A 40 -1.52 6.39 -16.70
C HIS A 40 -2.14 5.69 -15.49
N GLU A 41 -2.79 4.55 -15.68
CA GLU A 41 -3.53 3.86 -14.61
C GLU A 41 -2.58 3.28 -13.55
N PHE A 42 -1.40 2.77 -13.95
CA PHE A 42 -0.34 2.43 -12.99
C PHE A 42 -0.01 3.60 -12.04
N SER A 43 0.16 4.82 -12.59
CA SER A 43 0.45 6.00 -11.77
C SER A 43 -0.72 6.31 -10.84
N ALA A 44 -1.97 6.15 -11.29
CA ALA A 44 -3.14 6.31 -10.43
C ALA A 44 -3.19 5.28 -9.29
N ALA A 45 -2.89 4.01 -9.58
CA ALA A 45 -2.79 2.97 -8.56
C ALA A 45 -1.69 3.28 -7.54
N ALA A 46 -0.53 3.74 -8.00
CA ALA A 46 0.56 4.18 -7.12
C ALA A 46 0.20 5.42 -6.29
N MET A 47 -0.58 6.36 -6.85
CA MET A 47 -1.12 7.50 -6.09
C MET A 47 -2.07 7.04 -5.00
N ALA A 48 -2.99 6.10 -5.30
CA ALA A 48 -3.89 5.53 -4.30
C ALA A 48 -3.14 4.78 -3.18
N ASP A 49 -2.12 3.99 -3.54
CA ASP A 49 -1.23 3.32 -2.58
C ASP A 49 -0.50 4.34 -1.68
N GLY A 50 0.16 5.34 -2.27
CA GLY A 50 0.85 6.39 -1.52
C GLY A 50 -0.08 7.24 -0.65
N TYR A 51 -1.29 7.52 -1.14
CA TYR A 51 -2.33 8.24 -0.40
C TYR A 51 -2.72 7.49 0.88
N SER A 52 -2.96 6.18 0.73
CA SER A 52 -3.27 5.28 1.84
C SER A 52 -2.16 5.25 2.90
N ARG A 53 -0.90 5.13 2.47
CA ARG A 53 0.28 5.13 3.36
C ARG A 53 0.51 6.45 4.09
N SER A 54 0.05 7.57 3.53
CA SER A 54 0.25 8.90 4.10
C SER A 54 -0.67 9.21 5.31
N GLY A 55 -1.44 8.21 5.77
CA GLY A 55 -2.34 8.34 6.92
C GLY A 55 -3.80 8.62 6.55
N CYS A 56 -4.14 8.61 5.26
CA CYS A 56 -5.49 8.91 4.77
C CYS A 56 -6.42 7.68 4.75
N GLY A 57 -5.94 6.53 5.23
CA GLY A 57 -6.75 5.34 5.50
C GLY A 57 -6.99 4.45 4.29
N LEU A 58 -7.81 4.87 3.32
CA LEU A 58 -8.17 4.07 2.15
C LEU A 58 -7.84 4.83 0.85
N GLY A 59 -6.96 4.26 0.03
CA GLY A 59 -6.75 4.74 -1.34
C GLY A 59 -7.88 4.25 -2.26
N VAL A 60 -8.40 5.11 -3.13
CA VAL A 60 -9.41 4.71 -4.14
C VAL A 60 -8.88 5.01 -5.53
N VAL A 61 -8.87 4.00 -6.40
CA VAL A 61 -8.45 4.11 -7.80
C VAL A 61 -9.60 3.70 -8.72
N ALA A 62 -9.76 4.40 -9.85
CA ALA A 62 -10.74 4.08 -10.88
C ALA A 62 -10.10 3.94 -12.26
N ALA A 63 -10.53 2.95 -13.03
CA ALA A 63 -10.09 2.77 -14.42
C ALA A 63 -11.21 2.18 -15.28
N THR A 64 -11.13 2.41 -16.60
CA THR A 64 -11.99 1.74 -17.58
C THR A 64 -11.61 0.25 -17.75
N SER A 65 -12.34 -0.47 -18.58
CA SER A 65 -12.08 -1.86 -18.96
C SER A 65 -10.83 -2.05 -19.83
N GLY A 66 -10.55 -3.30 -20.24
CA GLY A 66 -9.53 -3.60 -21.23
C GLY A 66 -8.13 -3.19 -20.80
N GLY A 67 -7.40 -2.48 -21.66
CA GLY A 67 -6.02 -2.07 -21.40
C GLY A 67 -5.87 -1.18 -20.16
N GLY A 68 -6.84 -0.29 -19.90
CA GLY A 68 -6.80 0.58 -18.72
C GLY A 68 -6.91 -0.22 -17.41
N ALA A 69 -7.80 -1.20 -17.38
CA ALA A 69 -7.89 -2.14 -16.26
C ALA A 69 -6.57 -2.91 -16.05
N LEU A 70 -5.98 -3.43 -17.12
CA LEU A 70 -4.71 -4.19 -17.04
C LEU A 70 -3.55 -3.35 -16.52
N ASN A 71 -3.52 -2.06 -16.84
CA ASN A 71 -2.50 -1.14 -16.34
C ASN A 71 -2.55 -0.93 -14.82
N LEU A 72 -3.65 -1.27 -14.15
CA LEU A 72 -3.73 -1.27 -12.68
C LEU A 72 -3.00 -2.44 -12.04
N VAL A 73 -2.87 -3.58 -12.72
CA VAL A 73 -2.46 -4.87 -12.13
C VAL A 73 -1.13 -4.77 -11.39
N ALA A 74 -0.13 -4.10 -11.98
CA ALA A 74 1.17 -3.92 -11.35
C ALA A 74 1.10 -3.08 -10.05
N GLY A 75 0.31 -2.00 -10.06
CA GLY A 75 0.14 -1.14 -8.88
C GLY A 75 -0.65 -1.83 -7.76
N LEU A 76 -1.70 -2.58 -8.12
CA LEU A 76 -2.45 -3.39 -7.15
C LEU A 76 -1.59 -4.54 -6.60
N GLY A 77 -0.76 -5.16 -7.44
CA GLY A 77 0.20 -6.17 -7.00
C GLY A 77 1.17 -5.64 -5.94
N GLU A 78 1.70 -4.43 -6.13
CA GLU A 78 2.53 -3.76 -5.12
C GLU A 78 1.76 -3.50 -3.82
N ALA A 79 0.55 -2.93 -3.91
CA ALA A 79 -0.29 -2.68 -2.74
C ALA A 79 -0.66 -4.00 -2.01
N LEU A 80 -0.85 -5.11 -2.72
CA LEU A 80 -1.08 -6.43 -2.12
C LEU A 80 0.16 -6.93 -1.37
N ALA A 81 1.33 -6.86 -2.01
CA ALA A 81 2.60 -7.29 -1.42
C ALA A 81 2.93 -6.49 -0.16
N SER A 82 2.71 -5.18 -0.21
CA SER A 82 2.93 -4.22 0.87
C SER A 82 1.79 -4.12 1.88
N ARG A 83 0.70 -4.88 1.70
CA ARG A 83 -0.47 -4.90 2.59
C ARG A 83 -1.15 -3.54 2.78
N VAL A 84 -1.28 -2.77 1.69
CA VAL A 84 -1.87 -1.44 1.68
C VAL A 84 -3.34 -1.48 1.26
N PRO A 85 -4.25 -0.86 2.03
CA PRO A 85 -5.67 -0.81 1.68
C PRO A 85 -5.89 0.10 0.48
N VAL A 86 -6.32 -0.51 -0.63
CA VAL A 86 -6.69 0.15 -1.89
C VAL A 86 -8.01 -0.41 -2.39
N LEU A 87 -8.96 0.44 -2.77
CA LEU A 87 -10.18 0.05 -3.45
C LEU A 87 -10.06 0.41 -4.93
N ALA A 88 -10.12 -0.59 -5.82
CA ALA A 88 -10.15 -0.39 -7.26
C ALA A 88 -11.58 -0.52 -7.79
N LEU A 89 -12.04 0.50 -8.52
CA LEU A 89 -13.34 0.56 -9.19
C LEU A 89 -13.08 0.47 -10.69
N VAL A 90 -13.37 -0.68 -11.28
CA VAL A 90 -12.97 -1.00 -12.65
C VAL A 90 -14.19 -1.13 -13.54
N GLY A 91 -14.29 -0.30 -14.58
CA GLY A 91 -15.38 -0.32 -15.53
C GLY A 91 -15.37 -1.58 -16.39
N GLN A 92 -16.55 -2.02 -16.83
CA GLN A 92 -16.72 -3.09 -17.82
C GLN A 92 -17.77 -2.72 -18.86
N SER A 93 -17.68 -3.35 -20.03
CA SER A 93 -18.74 -3.26 -21.05
C SER A 93 -20.07 -3.71 -20.46
N ALA A 94 -21.18 -3.21 -21.03
CA ALA A 94 -22.51 -3.58 -20.57
C ALA A 94 -22.73 -5.10 -20.61
N THR A 95 -23.40 -5.66 -19.59
CA THR A 95 -23.55 -7.11 -19.41
C THR A 95 -24.20 -7.81 -20.60
N ALA A 96 -25.14 -7.14 -21.30
CA ALA A 96 -25.81 -7.66 -22.49
C ALA A 96 -24.86 -7.93 -23.68
N LEU A 97 -23.65 -7.35 -23.66
CA LEU A 97 -22.64 -7.50 -24.70
C LEU A 97 -21.56 -8.53 -24.37
N ASP A 98 -21.61 -9.16 -23.20
CA ASP A 98 -20.59 -10.13 -22.77
C ASP A 98 -20.43 -11.26 -23.81
N GLY A 99 -19.19 -11.48 -24.27
CA GLY A 99 -18.84 -12.51 -25.25
C GLY A 99 -19.34 -12.22 -26.67
N ARG A 100 -19.89 -11.02 -26.94
CA ARG A 100 -20.42 -10.62 -28.26
C ARG A 100 -19.46 -9.74 -29.05
N GLY A 101 -18.20 -9.64 -28.61
CA GLY A 101 -17.18 -8.84 -29.28
C GLY A 101 -17.29 -7.34 -29.00
N ALA A 102 -17.80 -6.95 -27.83
CA ALA A 102 -17.74 -5.56 -27.40
C ALA A 102 -16.28 -5.07 -27.35
N PHE A 103 -16.08 -3.79 -27.70
CA PHE A 103 -14.78 -3.15 -27.53
C PHE A 103 -14.38 -3.19 -26.05
N GLN A 104 -13.18 -3.70 -25.77
CA GLN A 104 -12.66 -3.91 -24.41
C GLN A 104 -13.53 -4.83 -23.53
N ASP A 105 -14.21 -5.81 -24.12
CA ASP A 105 -14.86 -6.88 -23.36
C ASP A 105 -13.84 -7.62 -22.48
N THR A 106 -14.07 -7.60 -21.17
CA THR A 106 -13.28 -8.31 -20.18
C THR A 106 -14.14 -9.21 -19.30
N SER A 107 -15.23 -9.76 -19.86
CA SER A 107 -16.19 -10.62 -19.17
C SER A 107 -15.70 -12.06 -18.96
N GLY A 108 -14.60 -12.47 -19.59
CA GLY A 108 -14.15 -13.86 -19.62
C GLY A 108 -14.98 -14.78 -20.52
N ARG A 109 -16.01 -14.24 -21.20
CA ARG A 109 -16.89 -15.02 -22.07
C ARG A 109 -16.40 -15.04 -23.50
N ASN A 110 -16.62 -16.17 -24.18
CA ASN A 110 -16.32 -16.37 -25.60
C ASN A 110 -14.88 -15.98 -25.98
N GLY A 111 -13.91 -16.31 -25.11
CA GLY A 111 -12.48 -16.01 -25.33
C GLY A 111 -12.05 -14.58 -25.03
N SER A 112 -12.94 -13.71 -24.53
CA SER A 112 -12.54 -12.42 -23.96
C SER A 112 -11.70 -12.61 -22.70
N LEU A 113 -10.89 -11.61 -22.37
CA LEU A 113 -10.08 -11.61 -21.15
C LEU A 113 -11.00 -11.73 -19.92
N ASP A 114 -10.65 -12.61 -18.98
CA ASP A 114 -11.35 -12.67 -17.69
C ASP A 114 -10.73 -11.69 -16.69
N ALA A 115 -11.34 -10.52 -16.53
CA ALA A 115 -10.88 -9.54 -15.54
C ALA A 115 -11.03 -10.05 -14.11
N GLU A 116 -12.06 -10.85 -13.79
CA GLU A 116 -12.27 -11.35 -12.43
C GLU A 116 -11.16 -12.31 -12.04
N ALA A 117 -10.74 -13.20 -12.95
CA ALA A 117 -9.58 -14.07 -12.73
C ALA A 117 -8.28 -13.27 -12.56
N VAL A 118 -8.03 -12.27 -13.42
CA VAL A 118 -6.82 -11.43 -13.34
C VAL A 118 -6.76 -10.67 -12.02
N PHE A 119 -7.83 -9.99 -11.63
CA PHE A 119 -7.85 -9.17 -10.43
C PHE A 119 -7.91 -9.99 -9.14
N SER A 120 -8.51 -11.19 -9.16
CA SER A 120 -8.47 -12.11 -8.02
C SER A 120 -7.05 -12.54 -7.65
N ALA A 121 -6.12 -12.57 -8.61
CA ALA A 121 -4.71 -12.89 -8.35
C ALA A 121 -3.94 -11.75 -7.65
N VAL A 122 -4.41 -10.51 -7.74
CA VAL A 122 -3.73 -9.31 -7.21
C VAL A 122 -4.57 -8.52 -6.21
N SER A 123 -5.59 -9.14 -5.62
CA SER A 123 -6.45 -8.52 -4.62
C SER A 123 -6.91 -9.52 -3.56
N LEU A 124 -7.35 -9.00 -2.41
CA LEU A 124 -7.95 -9.79 -1.34
C LEU A 124 -9.40 -10.18 -1.65
N SER A 125 -10.05 -9.40 -2.49
CA SER A 125 -11.39 -9.68 -3.00
C SER A 125 -11.55 -9.03 -4.37
N CYS A 126 -12.08 -9.78 -5.33
CA CYS A 126 -12.58 -9.25 -6.58
C CYS A 126 -14.04 -9.68 -6.72
N GLN A 127 -14.92 -8.76 -7.12
CA GLN A 127 -16.31 -9.09 -7.40
C GLN A 127 -16.81 -8.28 -8.59
N ARG A 128 -17.44 -8.96 -9.55
CA ARG A 128 -18.27 -8.32 -10.57
C ARG A 128 -19.68 -8.06 -10.04
N VAL A 129 -20.16 -6.83 -10.19
CA VAL A 129 -21.52 -6.43 -9.80
C VAL A 129 -22.47 -6.68 -10.97
N LEU A 130 -23.53 -7.47 -10.79
CA LEU A 130 -24.41 -7.91 -11.87
C LEU A 130 -25.82 -7.32 -11.81
N ALA A 131 -26.18 -6.68 -10.69
CA ALA A 131 -27.40 -5.90 -10.56
C ALA A 131 -27.13 -4.59 -9.82
N PRO A 132 -27.79 -3.46 -10.18
CA PRO A 132 -27.54 -2.17 -9.54
C PRO A 132 -27.67 -2.22 -8.00
N ALA A 133 -28.71 -2.89 -7.48
CA ALA A 133 -28.95 -3.01 -6.04
C ALA A 133 -27.85 -3.76 -5.28
N GLU A 134 -27.06 -4.61 -5.94
CA GLU A 134 -25.97 -5.36 -5.29
C GLU A 134 -24.87 -4.44 -4.76
N ILE A 135 -24.71 -3.23 -5.33
CA ILE A 135 -23.69 -2.27 -4.89
C ILE A 135 -23.81 -1.93 -3.40
N ALA A 136 -25.03 -1.93 -2.87
CA ALA A 136 -25.31 -1.65 -1.46
C ALA A 136 -24.63 -2.67 -0.51
N SER A 137 -24.38 -3.89 -0.99
CA SER A 137 -23.68 -4.93 -0.24
C SER A 137 -22.24 -5.15 -0.71
N ALA A 138 -21.97 -4.99 -2.01
CA ALA A 138 -20.66 -5.24 -2.60
C ALA A 138 -19.63 -4.19 -2.18
N LEU A 139 -20.03 -2.90 -2.13
CA LEU A 139 -19.11 -1.82 -1.76
C LEU A 139 -18.62 -1.91 -0.31
N PRO A 140 -19.51 -2.07 0.72
CA PRO A 140 -19.05 -2.29 2.08
C PRO A 140 -18.14 -3.52 2.22
N ARG A 141 -18.47 -4.64 1.56
CA ARG A 141 -17.63 -5.86 1.60
C ARG A 141 -16.26 -5.65 0.96
N ALA A 142 -16.16 -4.92 -0.15
CA ALA A 142 -14.89 -4.60 -0.78
C ALA A 142 -14.05 -3.68 0.11
N ILE A 143 -14.66 -2.66 0.73
CA ILE A 143 -13.98 -1.77 1.67
C ILE A 143 -13.47 -2.54 2.89
N ALA A 144 -14.29 -3.43 3.44
CA ALA A 144 -13.92 -4.33 4.53
C ALA A 144 -12.68 -5.16 4.20
N ALA A 145 -12.72 -5.84 3.05
CA ALA A 145 -11.61 -6.64 2.56
C ALA A 145 -10.34 -5.80 2.39
N ALA A 146 -10.43 -4.63 1.76
CA ALA A 146 -9.28 -3.75 1.57
C ALA A 146 -8.65 -3.35 2.91
N ARG A 147 -9.47 -2.97 3.89
CA ARG A 147 -9.04 -2.55 5.24
C ARG A 147 -8.32 -3.62 6.04
N THR A 148 -8.47 -4.90 5.70
CA THR A 148 -7.63 -5.98 6.29
C THR A 148 -6.16 -5.90 5.86
N GLY A 149 -5.85 -5.10 4.83
CA GLY A 149 -4.48 -4.80 4.38
C GLY A 149 -4.19 -5.32 2.98
N GLY A 150 -4.83 -4.75 1.96
CA GLY A 150 -4.54 -5.04 0.56
C GLY A 150 -5.58 -4.45 -0.40
N PRO A 151 -5.47 -4.73 -1.70
CA PRO A 151 -6.45 -4.29 -2.67
C PRO A 151 -7.78 -5.04 -2.56
N ALA A 152 -8.87 -4.35 -2.86
CA ALA A 152 -10.15 -4.96 -3.22
C ALA A 152 -10.63 -4.36 -4.54
N VAL A 153 -11.23 -5.17 -5.40
CA VAL A 153 -11.64 -4.79 -6.75
C VAL A 153 -13.12 -4.99 -6.93
N LEU A 154 -13.82 -3.97 -7.42
CA LEU A 154 -15.17 -4.07 -7.93
C LEU A 154 -15.16 -3.88 -9.43
N LEU A 155 -15.66 -4.87 -10.17
CA LEU A 155 -15.89 -4.78 -11.60
C LEU A 155 -17.33 -4.28 -11.82
N LEU A 156 -17.45 -3.18 -12.56
CA LEU A 156 -18.67 -2.39 -12.67
C LEU A 156 -19.10 -2.29 -14.14
N PRO A 157 -19.98 -3.18 -14.63
CA PRO A 157 -20.53 -3.06 -15.97
C PRO A 157 -21.29 -1.73 -16.16
N LYS A 158 -21.20 -1.16 -17.37
CA LYS A 158 -21.75 0.17 -17.68
C LYS A 158 -23.26 0.28 -17.43
N ASP A 159 -24.02 -0.73 -17.85
CA ASP A 159 -25.47 -0.82 -17.63
C ASP A 159 -25.84 -0.87 -16.13
N ILE A 160 -24.94 -1.40 -15.30
CA ILE A 160 -25.11 -1.44 -13.85
C ILE A 160 -24.81 -0.07 -13.22
N GLN A 161 -23.80 0.64 -13.70
CA GLN A 161 -23.49 2.01 -13.26
C GLN A 161 -24.65 2.98 -13.53
N GLN A 162 -25.33 2.79 -14.67
CA GLN A 162 -26.46 3.61 -15.11
C GLN A 162 -27.80 3.22 -14.46
N GLY A 163 -27.84 2.07 -13.79
CA GLY A 163 -29.04 1.57 -13.13
C GLY A 163 -29.43 2.40 -11.91
N CYS A 164 -30.73 2.64 -11.74
CA CYS A 164 -31.27 3.29 -10.55
C CYS A 164 -31.29 2.33 -9.36
N VAL A 165 -30.97 2.84 -8.17
CA VAL A 165 -31.02 2.08 -6.92
C VAL A 165 -31.72 2.91 -5.86
N GLU A 166 -32.71 2.31 -5.20
CA GLU A 166 -33.24 2.84 -3.95
C GLU A 166 -32.31 2.37 -2.82
N ILE A 167 -31.44 3.26 -2.36
CA ILE A 167 -30.59 2.99 -1.19
C ILE A 167 -31.27 3.61 0.02
N GLU A 168 -31.77 2.77 0.93
CA GLU A 168 -32.15 3.26 2.25
C GLU A 168 -30.91 3.85 2.93
N GLU A 169 -30.99 5.13 3.31
CA GLU A 169 -29.95 5.77 4.12
C GLU A 169 -29.88 5.08 5.48
N ARG A 170 -29.03 4.07 5.58
CA ARG A 170 -28.74 3.41 6.85
C ARG A 170 -27.93 4.38 7.70
N LYS A 171 -28.62 5.15 8.55
CA LYS A 171 -28.00 6.06 9.54
C LYS A 171 -26.96 5.31 10.35
N GLY A 172 -25.69 5.52 10.02
CA GLY A 172 -24.55 4.87 10.65
C GLY A 172 -24.64 3.35 10.55
N SER A 173 -24.04 2.75 9.53
CA SER A 173 -23.62 1.36 9.69
C SER A 173 -22.77 1.30 10.96
N PRO A 174 -23.09 0.44 11.96
CA PRO A 174 -22.19 0.19 13.08
C PRO A 174 -20.81 -0.02 12.49
N GLY A 175 -19.82 0.72 12.99
CA GLY A 175 -18.45 0.58 12.50
C GLY A 175 -18.13 -0.90 12.40
N GLU A 176 -17.71 -1.33 11.21
CA GLU A 176 -17.56 -2.76 10.93
C GLU A 176 -16.71 -3.40 12.02
N VAL A 177 -17.27 -4.41 12.69
CA VAL A 177 -16.60 -5.07 13.82
C VAL A 177 -15.47 -5.89 13.24
N ARG A 178 -14.27 -5.31 13.28
CA ARG A 178 -13.04 -5.97 12.87
C ARG A 178 -12.68 -7.06 13.90
N PRO A 179 -12.48 -8.32 13.48
CA PRO A 179 -12.15 -9.42 14.39
C PRO A 179 -10.94 -9.15 15.28
N ILE A 180 -11.10 -9.40 16.58
CA ILE A 180 -10.02 -9.37 17.58
C ILE A 180 -9.83 -10.78 18.12
N GLY A 181 -8.63 -11.34 17.92
CA GLY A 181 -8.27 -12.64 18.47
C GLY A 181 -8.05 -12.61 19.98
N ASN A 182 -8.17 -13.76 20.63
CA ASN A 182 -7.92 -13.91 22.06
C ASN A 182 -6.43 -13.68 22.40
N PRO A 183 -6.06 -12.68 23.22
CA PRO A 183 -4.67 -12.40 23.57
C PRO A 183 -4.10 -13.35 24.63
N HIS A 184 -4.90 -14.28 25.18
CA HIS A 184 -4.49 -15.18 26.26
C HIS A 184 -3.19 -15.97 25.96
N PRO A 185 -2.97 -16.55 24.76
CA PRO A 185 -1.74 -17.27 24.46
C PRO A 185 -0.48 -16.40 24.59
N ILE A 186 -0.56 -15.14 24.16
CA ILE A 186 0.55 -14.18 24.23
C ILE A 186 0.74 -13.69 25.67
N THR A 187 -0.34 -13.29 26.34
CA THR A 187 -0.26 -12.78 27.73
C THR A 187 0.31 -13.81 28.70
N ARG A 188 -0.04 -15.10 28.54
CA ARG A 188 0.49 -16.19 29.36
C ARG A 188 2.01 -16.32 29.23
N ILE A 189 2.54 -16.17 28.02
CA ILE A 189 3.99 -16.24 27.74
C ILE A 189 4.68 -15.01 28.32
N LEU A 190 4.17 -13.80 28.04
CA LEU A 190 4.78 -12.54 28.51
C LEU A 190 4.76 -12.42 30.04
N ARG A 191 3.71 -12.88 30.73
CA ARG A 191 3.64 -12.90 32.21
C ARG A 191 4.73 -13.75 32.87
N ARG A 192 5.18 -14.80 32.19
CA ARG A 192 6.21 -15.73 32.69
C ARG A 192 7.61 -15.37 32.22
N ALA A 193 7.75 -14.34 31.38
CA ALA A 193 9.04 -13.92 30.86
C ALA A 193 9.92 -13.36 31.99
N ASN A 194 11.18 -13.80 32.02
CA ASN A 194 12.18 -13.35 32.97
C ASN A 194 13.42 -12.90 32.20
N GLY A 195 13.54 -11.59 31.97
CA GLY A 195 14.58 -11.01 31.13
C GLY A 195 14.08 -9.88 30.21
N PRO A 196 14.90 -9.45 29.24
CA PRO A 196 14.52 -8.43 28.26
C PRO A 196 13.45 -8.93 27.29
N VAL A 197 12.64 -8.01 26.76
CA VAL A 197 11.70 -8.27 25.66
C VAL A 197 12.09 -7.39 24.48
N THR A 198 12.11 -7.99 23.29
CA THR A 198 12.26 -7.25 22.03
C THR A 198 10.97 -7.34 21.24
N MET A 199 10.53 -6.20 20.70
CA MET A 199 9.40 -6.09 19.79
C MET A 199 9.92 -5.85 18.38
N ILE A 200 9.47 -6.64 17.40
CA ILE A 200 9.64 -6.34 15.99
C ILE A 200 8.31 -5.86 15.44
N VAL A 201 8.26 -4.61 15.00
CA VAL A 201 7.02 -3.89 14.70
C VAL A 201 6.86 -3.68 13.21
N GLY A 202 5.63 -3.95 12.77
CA GLY A 202 5.21 -4.06 11.39
C GLY A 202 4.36 -2.93 10.85
N GLU A 203 4.15 -3.01 9.55
CA GLU A 203 3.38 -2.08 8.71
C GLU A 203 1.91 -1.96 9.15
N GLN A 204 1.32 -2.97 9.79
CA GLN A 204 -0.04 -2.88 10.30
C GLN A 204 -0.19 -1.81 11.40
N VAL A 205 0.88 -1.48 12.15
CA VAL A 205 0.80 -0.39 13.14
C VAL A 205 0.55 0.95 12.45
N ALA A 206 1.20 1.18 11.30
CA ALA A 206 0.96 2.37 10.50
C ALA A 206 -0.46 2.38 9.95
N ARG A 207 -0.89 1.25 9.37
CA ARG A 207 -2.21 1.06 8.74
C ARG A 207 -3.38 1.23 9.70
N ASP A 208 -3.30 0.67 10.90
CA ASP A 208 -4.35 0.77 11.93
C ASP A 208 -4.23 2.04 12.79
N ASP A 209 -3.21 2.85 12.53
CA ASP A 209 -2.86 4.07 13.24
C ASP A 209 -2.83 3.87 14.77
N CYS A 210 -2.10 2.85 15.22
CA CYS A 210 -2.07 2.44 16.63
C CYS A 210 -0.71 2.67 17.31
N ARG A 211 0.01 3.71 16.87
CA ARG A 211 1.30 4.13 17.43
C ARG A 211 1.21 4.45 18.95
N PRO A 212 0.16 5.13 19.46
CA PRO A 212 0.02 5.36 20.90
C PRO A 212 -0.17 4.07 21.70
N GLU A 213 -1.00 3.14 21.21
CA GLU A 213 -1.25 1.84 21.84
C GLU A 213 0.01 0.96 21.85
N LEU A 214 0.80 1.01 20.76
CA LEU A 214 2.10 0.36 20.69
C LEU A 214 3.04 0.87 21.78
N GLU A 215 3.13 2.19 21.97
CA GLU A 215 4.01 2.80 22.98
C GLU A 215 3.57 2.42 24.41
N GLN A 216 2.25 2.36 24.66
CA GLN A 216 1.73 1.88 25.95
C GLN A 216 2.14 0.43 26.22
N LEU A 217 2.00 -0.45 25.23
CA LEU A 217 2.43 -1.84 25.36
C LEU A 217 3.94 -1.94 25.58
N ARG A 218 4.73 -1.18 24.81
CA ARG A 218 6.18 -1.10 24.96
C ARG A 218 6.57 -0.70 26.38
N ALA A 219 5.91 0.31 26.94
CA ALA A 219 6.18 0.79 28.30
C ALA A 219 5.88 -0.27 29.36
N VAL A 220 4.74 -0.97 29.25
CA VAL A 220 4.38 -2.08 30.16
C VAL A 220 5.39 -3.21 30.09
N LEU A 221 5.84 -3.56 28.88
CA LEU A 221 6.82 -4.61 28.63
C LEU A 221 8.27 -4.19 28.84
N ARG A 222 8.53 -2.88 29.02
CA ARG A 222 9.88 -2.30 28.99
C ARG A 222 10.67 -2.76 27.77
N ALA A 223 10.00 -2.91 26.64
CA ALA A 223 10.57 -3.58 25.48
C ALA A 223 11.53 -2.67 24.70
N ARG A 224 12.55 -3.30 24.11
CA ARG A 224 13.31 -2.74 22.99
C ARG A 224 12.47 -2.89 21.73
N VAL A 225 12.56 -1.94 20.80
CA VAL A 225 11.71 -1.93 19.60
C VAL A 225 12.57 -1.80 18.36
N ALA A 226 12.43 -2.76 17.44
CA ALA A 226 12.90 -2.64 16.07
C ALA A 226 11.70 -2.58 15.12
N THR A 227 11.86 -1.92 13.98
CA THR A 227 10.82 -1.83 12.95
C THR A 227 11.22 -2.60 11.72
N VAL A 228 10.26 -3.20 11.02
CA VAL A 228 10.49 -3.64 9.64
C VAL A 228 10.71 -2.43 8.72
N PRO A 229 11.33 -2.59 7.54
CA PRO A 229 11.59 -1.48 6.63
C PRO A 229 10.35 -0.63 6.30
N GLU A 230 9.20 -1.28 6.15
CA GLU A 230 7.90 -0.70 5.78
C GLU A 230 7.21 0.04 6.94
N ALA A 231 7.78 -0.02 8.15
CA ALA A 231 7.20 0.56 9.37
C ALA A 231 8.17 1.51 10.09
N LYS A 232 9.15 2.08 9.38
CA LYS A 232 10.20 2.91 9.99
C LYS A 232 9.65 4.12 10.76
N ASP A 233 8.48 4.62 10.37
CA ASP A 233 7.81 5.79 10.94
C ASP A 233 6.93 5.48 12.18
N VAL A 234 6.74 4.20 12.53
CA VAL A 234 5.81 3.81 13.60
C VAL A 234 6.42 3.89 15.00
N THR A 235 7.73 4.14 15.09
CA THR A 235 8.47 4.26 16.36
C THR A 235 9.25 5.56 16.44
N GLY A 236 9.65 5.96 17.65
CA GLY A 236 10.55 7.09 17.83
C GLY A 236 9.89 8.47 17.78
N ILE A 237 8.65 8.60 18.26
CA ILE A 237 8.03 9.91 18.49
C ILE A 237 8.96 10.74 19.40
N PRO A 238 9.42 11.93 18.97
CA PRO A 238 10.27 12.79 19.79
C PRO A 238 9.64 13.05 21.16
N GLY A 239 10.38 12.76 22.24
CA GLY A 239 9.92 12.94 23.63
C GLY A 239 9.42 11.69 24.35
N LEU A 240 9.12 10.59 23.65
CA LEU A 240 8.71 9.30 24.22
C LEU A 240 9.47 8.13 23.55
N GLY A 241 10.07 7.22 24.34
CA GLY A 241 10.54 5.93 23.84
C GLY A 241 11.79 5.90 22.94
N SER A 242 12.37 7.05 22.55
CA SER A 242 13.56 7.10 21.67
C SER A 242 14.79 6.34 22.20
N SER A 243 14.90 6.12 23.51
CA SER A 243 16.00 5.38 24.13
C SER A 243 15.91 3.85 23.96
N SER A 244 14.74 3.34 23.53
CA SER A 244 14.48 1.91 23.35
C SER A 244 14.40 1.49 21.87
N ALA A 245 14.57 2.43 20.94
CA ALA A 245 14.55 2.17 19.50
C ALA A 245 15.88 1.56 19.04
N LEU A 246 15.83 0.35 18.48
CA LEU A 246 16.97 -0.39 17.96
C LEU A 246 17.33 -0.02 16.52
N GLY A 247 16.34 0.45 15.75
CA GLY A 247 16.46 0.73 14.32
C GLY A 247 15.60 -0.21 13.47
N VAL A 248 16.05 -0.45 12.25
CA VAL A 248 15.33 -1.20 11.22
C VAL A 248 15.85 -2.64 11.15
N THR A 249 14.99 -3.63 10.85
CA THR A 249 15.34 -5.05 10.68
C THR A 249 15.64 -5.43 9.22
N GLY A 250 16.13 -6.65 9.00
CA GLY A 250 16.15 -7.28 7.69
C GLY A 250 17.41 -7.00 6.86
N VAL A 251 17.28 -7.12 5.53
CA VAL A 251 18.43 -7.07 4.59
C VAL A 251 19.25 -5.78 4.66
N MET A 252 18.60 -4.67 5.05
CA MET A 252 19.22 -3.36 5.27
C MET A 252 19.16 -2.96 6.76
N GLY A 253 19.04 -3.95 7.64
CA GLY A 253 18.81 -3.77 9.05
C GLY A 253 20.05 -3.39 9.85
N HIS A 254 19.84 -2.87 11.05
CA HIS A 254 20.91 -2.54 11.98
C HIS A 254 21.41 -3.83 12.67
N PRO A 255 22.74 -4.07 12.74
CA PRO A 255 23.28 -5.32 13.29
C PRO A 255 22.92 -5.59 14.75
N ASN A 256 22.76 -4.52 15.54
CA ASN A 256 22.39 -4.60 16.97
C ASN A 256 21.01 -5.23 17.20
N VAL A 257 20.14 -5.28 16.18
CA VAL A 257 18.82 -5.91 16.29
C VAL A 257 18.96 -7.42 16.52
N ALA A 258 19.89 -8.09 15.82
CA ALA A 258 20.08 -9.53 15.97
C ALA A 258 20.52 -9.88 17.40
N ASP A 259 21.49 -9.15 17.94
CA ASP A 259 21.98 -9.31 19.31
C ASP A 259 20.87 -9.05 20.34
N ALA A 260 20.07 -8.01 20.13
CA ALA A 260 18.96 -7.68 21.01
C ALA A 260 17.87 -8.76 21.00
N VAL A 261 17.54 -9.31 19.83
CA VAL A 261 16.62 -10.44 19.70
C VAL A 261 17.19 -11.64 20.44
N ALA A 262 18.42 -12.07 20.12
CA ALA A 262 19.06 -13.25 20.72
C ALA A 262 19.16 -13.18 22.25
N GLY A 263 19.39 -11.97 22.81
CA GLY A 263 19.44 -11.74 24.25
C GLY A 263 18.09 -11.57 24.95
N SER A 264 16.97 -11.73 24.24
CA SER A 264 15.62 -11.54 24.80
C SER A 264 15.04 -12.83 25.37
N ALA A 265 14.27 -12.70 26.46
CA ALA A 265 13.47 -13.79 26.99
C ALA A 265 12.29 -14.12 26.05
N VAL A 266 11.73 -13.10 25.39
CA VAL A 266 10.64 -13.23 24.41
C VAL A 266 10.84 -12.21 23.30
N CYS A 267 10.62 -12.62 22.06
CA CYS A 267 10.47 -11.74 20.91
C CYS A 267 8.98 -11.63 20.53
N LEU A 268 8.43 -10.41 20.56
CA LEU A 268 7.05 -10.15 20.18
C LEU A 268 7.01 -9.49 18.79
N VAL A 269 6.48 -10.20 17.81
CA VAL A 269 6.26 -9.68 16.46
C VAL A 269 4.87 -9.04 16.39
N VAL A 270 4.79 -7.77 16.00
CA VAL A 270 3.55 -6.99 16.02
C VAL A 270 3.24 -6.50 14.62
N GLY A 271 2.18 -6.99 14.00
CA GLY A 271 1.60 -6.38 12.81
C GLY A 271 2.40 -6.53 11.52
N THR A 272 3.24 -7.56 11.41
CA THR A 272 3.99 -7.89 10.18
C THR A 272 4.06 -9.38 9.94
N ARG A 273 4.20 -9.76 8.67
CA ARG A 273 4.47 -11.14 8.27
C ARG A 273 5.95 -11.51 8.31
N LEU A 274 6.85 -10.56 8.56
CA LEU A 274 8.30 -10.78 8.47
C LEU A 274 8.74 -11.43 7.14
N PRO A 275 8.47 -10.78 5.99
CA PRO A 275 9.02 -11.24 4.71
C PRO A 275 10.56 -11.27 4.75
N VAL A 276 11.19 -11.93 3.77
CA VAL A 276 12.67 -12.06 3.71
C VAL A 276 13.36 -10.69 3.81
N THR A 277 12.82 -9.65 3.17
CA THR A 277 13.33 -8.27 3.27
C THR A 277 13.37 -7.76 4.71
N ALA A 278 12.40 -8.14 5.54
CA ALA A 278 12.29 -7.73 6.94
C ALA A 278 13.00 -8.67 7.93
N ARG A 279 13.20 -9.96 7.59
CA ARG A 279 13.78 -10.95 8.52
C ARG A 279 15.22 -11.37 8.23
N ALA A 280 15.72 -11.17 7.02
CA ALA A 280 17.05 -11.63 6.64
C ALA A 280 18.11 -11.07 7.60
N GLY A 281 18.97 -11.96 8.11
CA GLY A 281 19.98 -11.65 9.12
C GLY A 281 19.50 -11.81 10.56
N LEU A 282 18.22 -12.16 10.78
CA LEU A 282 17.65 -12.44 12.11
C LEU A 282 17.32 -13.92 12.33
N GLU A 283 17.54 -14.79 11.34
CA GLU A 283 17.12 -16.20 11.36
C GLU A 283 17.62 -16.95 12.61
N GLU A 284 18.93 -16.89 12.87
CA GLU A 284 19.55 -17.59 14.01
C GLU A 284 19.02 -17.04 15.34
N ALA A 285 18.91 -15.72 15.46
CA ALA A 285 18.41 -15.06 16.66
C ALA A 285 16.94 -15.40 16.94
N LEU A 286 16.10 -15.39 15.91
CA LEU A 286 14.67 -15.74 16.01
C LEU A 286 14.45 -17.23 16.30
N ALA A 287 15.34 -18.10 15.83
CA ALA A 287 15.31 -19.54 16.13
C ALA A 287 15.71 -19.85 17.59
N ALA A 288 16.61 -19.05 18.18
CA ALA A 288 17.08 -19.23 19.55
C ALA A 288 16.10 -18.70 20.61
N VAL A 289 15.15 -17.86 20.23
CA VAL A 289 14.30 -17.09 21.16
C VAL A 289 12.84 -17.48 21.03
N ARG A 290 12.13 -17.54 22.16
CA ARG A 290 10.67 -17.75 22.17
C ARG A 290 9.99 -16.59 21.46
N THR A 291 9.55 -16.82 20.23
CA THR A 291 8.85 -15.82 19.42
C THR A 291 7.34 -16.02 19.47
N VAL A 292 6.59 -14.92 19.60
CA VAL A 292 5.13 -14.87 19.53
C VAL A 292 4.72 -13.72 18.61
N SER A 293 3.58 -13.81 17.95
CA SER A 293 3.12 -12.78 17.01
C SER A 293 1.65 -12.41 17.16
N ILE A 294 1.33 -11.17 16.84
CA ILE A 294 -0.05 -10.66 16.75
C ILE A 294 -0.22 -9.80 15.50
N GLY A 295 -1.30 -9.99 14.73
CA GLY A 295 -1.57 -9.19 13.54
C GLY A 295 -2.57 -9.85 12.57
N SER A 296 -2.85 -9.19 11.44
CA SER A 296 -3.83 -9.62 10.43
C SER A 296 -3.44 -10.89 9.66
N ALA A 297 -2.18 -11.33 9.75
CA ALA A 297 -1.70 -12.52 9.08
C ALA A 297 -0.55 -13.15 9.86
N PRO A 298 -0.39 -14.48 9.80
CA PRO A 298 0.73 -15.15 10.42
C PRO A 298 2.05 -14.77 9.74
N PRO A 299 3.15 -14.66 10.50
CA PRO A 299 4.45 -14.42 9.91
C PRO A 299 4.99 -15.65 9.18
N TYR A 300 5.94 -15.44 8.29
CA TYR A 300 6.74 -16.47 7.60
C TYR A 300 7.74 -17.17 8.54
N LEU A 301 7.48 -17.12 9.84
CA LEU A 301 8.24 -17.74 10.91
C LEU A 301 7.26 -18.56 11.77
N PRO A 302 7.49 -19.86 11.96
CA PRO A 302 6.66 -20.67 12.85
C PRO A 302 6.68 -20.11 14.28
N CYS A 303 5.53 -19.65 14.77
CA CYS A 303 5.38 -19.13 16.13
C CYS A 303 3.92 -19.18 16.58
N THR A 304 3.68 -18.99 17.88
CA THR A 304 2.31 -18.75 18.38
C THR A 304 1.81 -17.43 17.83
N HIS A 305 0.75 -17.46 17.02
CA HIS A 305 0.15 -16.28 16.40
C HIS A 305 -1.27 -16.03 16.92
N VAL A 306 -1.58 -14.76 17.21
CA VAL A 306 -2.95 -14.29 17.47
C VAL A 306 -3.37 -13.41 16.29
N HIS A 307 -4.39 -13.86 15.55
CA HIS A 307 -4.92 -13.12 14.42
C HIS A 307 -5.75 -11.91 14.89
N THR A 308 -5.61 -10.76 14.23
CA THR A 308 -6.47 -9.59 14.44
C THR A 308 -6.48 -8.63 13.24
N ASP A 309 -7.68 -8.19 12.86
CA ASP A 309 -7.90 -7.13 11.87
C ASP A 309 -8.02 -5.74 12.52
N ASP A 310 -8.12 -5.67 13.85
CA ASP A 310 -8.05 -4.44 14.64
C ASP A 310 -6.87 -4.50 15.61
N LEU A 311 -5.68 -4.14 15.12
CA LEU A 311 -4.48 -4.14 15.95
C LEU A 311 -4.60 -3.08 17.06
N ARG A 312 -5.28 -1.96 16.82
CA ARG A 312 -5.50 -0.90 17.82
C ARG A 312 -6.24 -1.45 19.03
N GLY A 313 -7.41 -2.07 18.83
CA GLY A 313 -8.17 -2.72 19.89
C GLY A 313 -7.39 -3.84 20.58
N SER A 314 -6.72 -4.68 19.81
CA SER A 314 -5.90 -5.79 20.33
C SER A 314 -4.75 -5.33 21.24
N LEU A 315 -4.03 -4.27 20.87
CA LEU A 315 -2.93 -3.73 21.68
C LEU A 315 -3.45 -3.13 23.00
N ARG A 316 -4.63 -2.50 23.01
CA ARG A 316 -5.27 -2.02 24.25
C ARG A 316 -5.60 -3.17 25.19
N ILE A 317 -6.25 -4.21 24.68
CA ILE A 317 -6.63 -5.39 25.48
C ILE A 317 -5.38 -6.10 26.01
N LEU A 318 -4.36 -6.27 25.16
CA LEU A 318 -3.09 -6.88 25.55
C LEU A 318 -2.39 -6.08 26.65
N THR A 319 -2.35 -4.75 26.52
CA THR A 319 -1.76 -3.84 27.52
C THR A 319 -2.50 -3.91 28.85
N GLN A 320 -3.84 -3.89 28.82
CA GLN A 320 -4.67 -3.99 30.02
C GLN A 320 -4.45 -5.34 30.73
N ALA A 321 -4.39 -6.44 29.98
CA ALA A 321 -4.13 -7.77 30.53
C ALA A 321 -2.72 -7.91 31.14
N LEU A 322 -1.76 -7.09 30.72
CA LEU A 322 -0.38 -7.08 31.22
C LEU A 322 -0.12 -5.96 32.23
N SER A 323 -1.17 -5.28 32.70
CA SER A 323 -1.10 -4.23 33.71
C SER A 323 -1.66 -4.70 35.05
N GLY A 324 -1.41 -3.95 36.12
CA GLY A 324 -1.93 -4.25 37.46
C GLY A 324 -1.50 -5.63 37.96
N SER A 325 -2.45 -6.47 38.35
CA SER A 325 -2.20 -7.85 38.82
C SER A 325 -1.69 -8.79 37.72
N GLY A 326 -1.90 -8.44 36.45
CA GLY A 326 -1.40 -9.19 35.31
C GLY A 326 0.02 -8.81 34.88
N ARG A 327 0.68 -7.92 35.62
CA ARG A 327 1.99 -7.37 35.26
C ARG A 327 3.11 -8.41 35.34
N PRO A 328 3.92 -8.56 34.28
CA PRO A 328 5.14 -9.36 34.35
C PRO A 328 6.15 -8.78 35.36
N THR A 329 6.58 -9.58 36.34
CA THR A 329 7.50 -9.14 37.40
C THR A 329 8.98 -9.39 37.07
N GLY A 330 9.27 -10.33 36.17
CA GLY A 330 10.64 -10.69 35.75
C GLY A 330 11.24 -9.81 34.65
N LEU A 331 10.54 -8.76 34.20
CA LEU A 331 11.00 -7.93 33.07
C LEU A 331 12.07 -6.92 33.50
N ARG A 332 13.21 -7.00 32.82
CA ARG A 332 14.34 -6.10 33.03
C ARG A 332 14.21 -4.86 32.17
N VAL A 333 14.57 -3.70 32.73
CA VAL A 333 14.77 -2.50 31.92
C VAL A 333 15.97 -2.77 31.01
N PRO A 334 15.84 -2.57 29.69
CA PRO A 334 16.97 -2.81 28.80
C PRO A 334 18.04 -1.75 29.02
N ASP A 335 19.31 -2.17 29.00
CA ASP A 335 20.42 -1.22 28.91
C ASP A 335 20.29 -0.37 27.65
N MET A 336 20.76 0.88 27.74
CA MET A 336 20.81 1.81 26.62
C MET A 336 21.63 1.19 25.49
N VAL A 337 20.98 0.93 24.36
CA VAL A 337 21.63 0.32 23.21
C VAL A 337 22.34 1.41 22.41
N GLN A 338 23.64 1.23 22.19
CA GLN A 338 24.38 2.11 21.29
C GLN A 338 23.80 1.99 19.88
N ARG A 339 23.46 3.13 19.27
CA ARG A 339 23.09 3.15 17.84
C ARG A 339 24.31 2.76 17.03
N THR A 340 24.24 1.61 16.36
CA THR A 340 25.26 1.20 15.41
C THR A 340 24.84 1.65 14.02
N GLU A 341 25.57 2.61 13.45
CA GLU A 341 25.39 2.95 12.05
C GLU A 341 25.99 1.85 11.17
N LEU A 342 25.35 1.57 10.04
CA LEU A 342 25.95 0.76 8.99
C LEU A 342 27.17 1.50 8.46
N ARG A 343 28.36 1.09 8.89
CA ARG A 343 29.59 1.55 8.27
C ARG A 343 29.69 0.88 6.89
N PRO A 344 29.78 1.65 5.79
CA PRO A 344 30.12 1.06 4.51
C PRO A 344 31.41 0.27 4.70
N ARG A 345 31.46 -0.98 4.23
CA ARG A 345 32.72 -1.72 4.21
C ARG A 345 33.74 -0.85 3.46
N PRO A 346 34.96 -0.62 3.99
CA PRO A 346 36.00 0.02 3.20
C PRO A 346 36.13 -0.77 1.91
N GLY A 347 35.74 -0.17 0.79
CA GLY A 347 35.75 -0.85 -0.49
C GLY A 347 37.16 -1.36 -0.73
N ARG A 348 37.34 -2.67 -0.91
CA ARG A 348 38.44 -3.14 -1.74
C ARG A 348 38.10 -2.69 -3.16
N VAL A 349 38.44 -1.45 -3.48
CA VAL A 349 38.70 -1.06 -4.85
C VAL A 349 39.94 -1.88 -5.23
N ARG A 350 39.73 -3.10 -5.74
CA ARG A 350 40.74 -3.68 -6.63
C ARG A 350 40.75 -2.75 -7.81
N ALA A 351 41.76 -1.89 -7.90
CA ALA A 351 42.14 -1.32 -9.17
C ALA A 351 42.30 -2.51 -10.12
N CYS A 352 41.35 -2.70 -11.02
CA CYS A 352 41.53 -3.63 -12.12
C CYS A 352 42.62 -3.00 -12.98
N GLY A 353 43.86 -3.39 -12.70
CA GLY A 353 45.01 -3.04 -13.51
C GLY A 353 44.81 -3.65 -14.88
N THR A 354 44.39 -2.83 -15.82
CA THR A 354 44.83 -2.80 -17.23
C THR A 354 44.07 -1.66 -17.89
N ALA A 355 44.78 -0.55 -18.10
CA ALA A 355 44.33 0.50 -19.00
C ALA A 355 44.28 -0.08 -20.43
N MET A 356 43.08 -0.17 -21.00
CA MET A 356 42.92 -0.13 -22.45
C MET A 356 42.51 1.29 -22.84
N PRO A 357 43.25 1.98 -23.71
CA PRO A 357 42.91 3.33 -24.11
C PRO A 357 41.79 3.29 -25.15
N TRP A 358 40.60 3.72 -24.76
CA TRP A 358 39.56 4.16 -25.71
C TRP A 358 39.63 5.68 -25.82
N PRO A 359 39.70 6.26 -27.03
CA PRO A 359 39.84 7.70 -27.21
C PRO A 359 38.53 8.41 -26.83
N CYS A 360 38.63 9.31 -25.84
CA CYS A 360 37.54 10.16 -25.38
C CYS A 360 37.46 11.41 -26.25
N SER A 361 36.51 11.47 -27.18
CA SER A 361 36.12 12.71 -27.85
C SER A 361 35.08 13.45 -27.00
N THR A 362 35.56 14.50 -26.34
CA THR A 362 34.86 15.75 -25.98
C THR A 362 33.31 15.76 -25.93
N MET A 363 32.75 15.70 -24.72
CA MET A 363 31.56 16.50 -24.36
C MET A 363 31.82 17.17 -23.00
N ARG A 364 31.83 18.51 -23.00
CA ARG A 364 31.91 19.32 -21.77
C ARG A 364 30.56 19.31 -21.06
N CYS A 365 30.51 18.83 -19.81
CA CYS A 365 29.41 19.12 -18.89
C CYS A 365 29.57 20.55 -18.32
N PRO A 366 28.51 21.39 -18.29
CA PRO A 366 28.55 22.65 -17.57
C PRO A 366 28.45 22.42 -16.06
N THR A 367 29.34 23.07 -15.31
CA THR A 367 29.40 23.10 -13.85
C THR A 367 28.21 23.85 -13.24
N ALA A 368 27.52 23.25 -12.27
CA ALA A 368 26.52 23.91 -11.44
C ALA A 368 27.19 24.70 -10.29
N PRO A 369 26.74 25.93 -9.98
CA PRO A 369 27.31 26.70 -8.87
C PRO A 369 26.75 26.26 -7.51
N THR A 370 27.67 26.14 -6.56
CA THR A 370 27.48 25.88 -5.13
C THR A 370 27.11 27.16 -4.39
N SER A 371 25.91 27.24 -3.81
CA SER A 371 25.60 27.86 -2.50
C SER A 371 24.09 28.04 -2.34
N TRP A 372 23.52 27.49 -1.28
CA TRP A 372 22.21 27.90 -0.77
C TRP A 372 22.35 28.19 0.72
N SER A 373 22.36 29.46 1.05
CA SER A 373 22.26 30.01 2.40
C SER A 373 20.80 29.97 2.87
N THR A 374 20.60 29.53 4.11
CA THR A 374 19.31 29.54 4.80
C THR A 374 19.06 30.91 5.46
N PRO A 375 17.79 31.33 5.59
CA PRO A 375 17.40 31.99 6.84
C PRO A 375 16.06 31.49 7.41
N ALA A 376 16.04 31.30 8.73
CA ALA A 376 14.85 31.35 9.60
C ALA A 376 14.39 32.84 9.71
N THR A 377 13.15 33.29 9.99
CA THR A 377 11.98 32.83 10.78
C THR A 377 10.75 33.76 10.45
N PRO A 378 9.59 33.78 11.16
CA PRO A 378 8.24 33.57 10.60
C PRO A 378 7.35 34.82 10.36
N GLY A 379 6.31 34.71 9.53
CA GLY A 379 5.26 35.73 9.35
C GLY A 379 4.01 35.22 8.61
N ARG A 380 2.83 35.56 9.14
CA ARG A 380 1.46 35.15 8.76
C ARG A 380 0.97 35.67 7.38
N PRO A 381 -0.19 35.20 6.86
CA PRO A 381 -0.44 35.00 5.43
C PRO A 381 -0.96 36.25 4.71
N ARG A 382 -0.69 36.35 3.41
CA ARG A 382 -1.39 37.26 2.50
C ARG A 382 -2.17 36.48 1.45
N SER A 383 -3.43 36.87 1.36
CA SER A 383 -4.45 36.52 0.37
C SER A 383 -3.97 36.72 -1.07
N THR A 384 -4.29 35.75 -1.93
CA THR A 384 -4.23 35.94 -3.38
C THR A 384 -5.66 35.91 -3.92
N THR A 385 -6.06 37.04 -4.49
CA THR A 385 -7.31 37.31 -5.20
C THR A 385 -7.45 36.44 -6.45
N TRP A 386 -8.65 35.86 -6.63
CA TRP A 386 -9.07 35.14 -7.83
C TRP A 386 -9.50 36.10 -8.93
N VAL A 387 -9.14 35.79 -10.18
CA VAL A 387 -9.69 36.40 -11.40
C VAL A 387 -10.86 35.52 -11.87
N PRO A 388 -12.07 36.06 -12.10
CA PRO A 388 -13.19 35.26 -12.60
C PRO A 388 -13.13 35.15 -14.13
N ALA A 389 -13.22 33.94 -14.66
CA ALA A 389 -13.52 33.71 -16.07
C ALA A 389 -14.99 33.31 -16.20
N GLY A 390 -15.83 34.29 -16.52
CA GLY A 390 -17.14 34.06 -17.12
C GLY A 390 -17.02 34.23 -18.63
N ALA A 391 -17.38 33.20 -19.39
CA ALA A 391 -18.07 33.29 -20.68
C ALA A 391 -18.41 31.87 -21.16
N ALA A 392 -19.71 31.59 -21.21
CA ALA A 392 -20.28 30.40 -21.80
C ALA A 392 -19.96 30.32 -23.31
N GLY A 393 -19.68 29.10 -23.78
CA GLY A 393 -19.59 28.79 -25.21
C GLY A 393 -19.84 27.30 -25.42
N SER A 394 -21.03 26.98 -25.94
CA SER A 394 -21.43 25.64 -26.37
C SER A 394 -20.49 25.09 -27.44
N LEU A 395 -19.95 23.89 -27.25
CA LEU A 395 -19.28 23.16 -28.33
C LEU A 395 -19.96 21.81 -28.56
N SER A 396 -20.66 21.75 -29.69
CA SER A 396 -21.37 20.60 -30.26
C SER A 396 -20.42 19.67 -31.03
N ARG A 397 -20.61 18.35 -30.86
CA ARG A 397 -20.48 17.19 -31.80
C ARG A 397 -19.46 17.14 -32.98
N SER A 398 -18.56 18.10 -33.20
CA SER A 398 -17.64 18.10 -34.37
C SER A 398 -16.17 17.75 -34.06
N ALA A 399 -15.81 17.49 -32.81
CA ALA A 399 -14.42 17.16 -32.44
C ALA A 399 -13.98 15.74 -32.87
N TRP A 400 -14.91 14.84 -33.19
CA TRP A 400 -14.61 13.46 -33.60
C TRP A 400 -14.23 13.30 -35.09
N ALA A 401 -14.53 14.29 -35.94
CA ALA A 401 -14.20 14.23 -37.38
C ALA A 401 -12.77 14.72 -37.71
N ALA A 402 -12.15 15.49 -36.81
CA ALA A 402 -10.83 16.09 -37.05
C ALA A 402 -9.64 15.15 -36.74
N TRP A 403 -9.88 14.00 -36.11
CA TRP A 403 -8.82 13.02 -35.82
C TRP A 403 -8.63 11.99 -36.95
N ALA A 404 -9.56 11.90 -37.90
CA ALA A 404 -9.55 10.92 -38.98
C ALA A 404 -8.90 11.41 -40.31
N THR A 405 -8.32 12.62 -40.34
CA THR A 405 -7.74 13.21 -41.57
C THR A 405 -6.26 13.62 -41.47
N ALA A 406 -5.56 13.26 -40.40
CA ALA A 406 -4.12 13.52 -40.25
C ALA A 406 -3.32 12.21 -40.29
N SER A 407 -3.30 11.55 -41.44
CA SER A 407 -2.45 10.38 -41.72
C SER A 407 -1.49 10.72 -42.86
N GLY A 408 -0.26 11.11 -42.53
CA GLY A 408 0.87 11.18 -43.47
C GLY A 408 1.53 9.80 -43.64
N PRO A 409 2.30 9.57 -44.72
CA PRO A 409 2.84 8.25 -45.06
C PRO A 409 3.88 7.74 -44.06
N ALA A 410 3.82 6.43 -43.80
CA ALA A 410 4.61 5.70 -42.81
C ALA A 410 6.02 5.32 -43.31
N SER A 411 6.92 6.29 -43.50
CA SER A 411 8.31 6.01 -43.90
C SER A 411 9.40 6.73 -43.10
N GLU A 412 9.10 7.41 -41.98
CA GLU A 412 10.12 8.10 -41.17
C GLU A 412 9.90 7.93 -39.66
N TRP A 413 10.11 6.71 -39.13
CA TRP A 413 10.29 6.51 -37.68
C TRP A 413 11.43 5.50 -37.42
N PRO A 414 12.49 5.86 -36.66
CA PRO A 414 13.65 5.01 -36.46
C PRO A 414 13.44 4.07 -35.26
N TRP A 415 12.82 2.92 -35.50
CA TRP A 415 12.92 1.73 -34.64
C TRP A 415 12.41 0.48 -35.39
N ALA A 416 13.02 0.15 -36.53
CA ALA A 416 12.79 -1.17 -37.13
C ALA A 416 13.52 -2.25 -36.31
N ALA A 417 12.77 -3.25 -35.84
CA ALA A 417 13.28 -4.44 -35.17
C ALA A 417 14.13 -5.29 -36.16
N PRO A 418 15.22 -5.95 -35.71
CA PRO A 418 15.99 -6.83 -36.58
C PRO A 418 15.22 -8.14 -36.87
N THR A 419 15.19 -8.51 -38.14
CA THR A 419 14.80 -9.82 -38.65
C THR A 419 15.68 -10.92 -38.05
N VAL A 420 15.03 -11.93 -37.45
CA VAL A 420 15.70 -13.15 -36.96
C VAL A 420 15.75 -14.16 -38.09
N ASP A 421 16.94 -14.36 -38.64
CA ASP A 421 17.24 -15.48 -39.53
C ASP A 421 18.28 -16.37 -38.85
N GLY A 422 17.95 -17.66 -38.70
CA GLY A 422 18.88 -18.71 -38.33
C GLY A 422 19.00 -19.03 -36.83
N LEU A 423 18.33 -20.09 -36.39
CA LEU A 423 18.97 -21.26 -35.77
C LEU A 423 17.93 -22.37 -35.55
N ARG A 424 18.12 -23.46 -36.30
CA ARG A 424 17.39 -24.72 -36.19
C ARG A 424 17.86 -25.48 -34.94
N GLY A 425 16.89 -26.04 -34.21
CA GLY A 425 16.99 -27.40 -33.65
C GLY A 425 17.65 -27.59 -32.29
N ALA A 426 16.84 -27.85 -31.26
CA ALA A 426 17.02 -28.92 -30.27
C ALA A 426 15.70 -29.11 -29.48
N PRO A 427 15.25 -30.35 -29.18
CA PRO A 427 13.94 -30.58 -28.58
C PRO A 427 14.00 -30.59 -27.03
N TRP A 428 12.93 -30.09 -26.42
CA TRP A 428 12.40 -30.55 -25.13
C TRP A 428 10.88 -30.59 -25.23
#